data_AF-A0A832WHB9-F1
#
_entry.id   AF-A0A832WHB9-F1
#
_cell.length_a   1.000
_cell.length_b   1.000
_cell.length_c   1.000
_cell.angle_alpha   90.00
_cell.angle_beta   90.00
_cell.angle_gamma   90.00
#
_symmetry.space_group_name_H-M   'P 1'
#
loop_
_entity.id
_entity.type
_entity.pdbx_description
1 polymer ?
#
loop_
_entity_poly.entity_id
_entity_poly.type
_entity_poly.pdbx_seq_one_letter_code
_entity_poly.pdbx_strand_id
1 'polypeptide(L)'
;MKPGEELDLIELDKLDMGKDFKIILSRVLNGSNVYIVGPPGSGKTAMLRKLGLYLSRAGKDVAYVKLEWVKYGWDLGEYIKHYGVKIKEFVGNDGGMHSAIVLLDDGELLWSYSSAYRNLIRDIRGRQIIAAFREFDADTATLLFGDGFIMYLQRKTATKPLVKTPLGLGFIGKTAEVVVI
;
A
#
# COMPACT_ATOMS: atom_id res chain seq x y z
N MET A 1 18.33 7.97 -3.96
CA MET A 1 17.49 6.84 -4.40
C MET A 1 16.47 7.38 -5.40
N LYS A 2 16.23 6.67 -6.51
CA LYS A 2 15.12 7.00 -7.40
C LYS A 2 13.80 6.94 -6.62
N PRO A 3 12.82 7.82 -6.90
CA PRO A 3 11.45 7.66 -6.42
C PRO A 3 10.93 6.25 -6.68
N GLY A 4 10.09 5.74 -5.78
CA GLY A 4 9.57 4.37 -5.87
C GLY A 4 8.77 4.09 -7.15
N GLU A 5 8.32 5.13 -7.86
CA GLU A 5 7.63 5.06 -9.14
C GLU A 5 8.56 4.83 -10.34
N GLU A 6 9.82 5.25 -10.24
CA GLU A 6 10.79 5.16 -11.33
C GLU A 6 11.56 3.84 -11.37
N LEU A 7 11.37 2.99 -10.35
CA LEU A 7 11.99 1.68 -10.30
C LEU A 7 11.33 0.77 -11.33
N ASP A 8 12.13 0.09 -12.16
CA ASP A 8 11.61 -1.01 -12.97
C ASP A 8 11.34 -2.26 -12.11
N LEU A 9 10.72 -3.30 -12.69
CA LEU A 9 10.40 -4.52 -11.94
C LEU A 9 11.64 -5.26 -11.39
N ILE A 10 12.79 -5.17 -12.07
CA ILE A 10 14.03 -5.85 -11.69
C ILE A 10 14.68 -5.11 -10.51
N GLU A 11 14.75 -3.78 -10.59
CA GLU A 11 15.22 -2.91 -9.51
C GLU A 11 14.33 -3.07 -8.27
N LEU A 12 13.02 -3.12 -8.45
CA LEU A 12 12.03 -3.32 -7.39
C LEU A 12 12.18 -4.68 -6.69
N ASP A 13 12.46 -5.74 -7.45
CA ASP A 13 12.66 -7.08 -6.91
C ASP A 13 13.91 -7.17 -6.03
N LYS A 14 15.01 -6.51 -6.46
CA LYS A 14 16.29 -6.46 -5.73
C LYS A 14 16.25 -5.56 -4.49
N LEU A 15 15.27 -4.67 -4.37
CA LEU A 15 15.19 -3.71 -3.27
C LEU A 15 14.93 -4.42 -1.93
N ASP A 16 15.91 -4.42 -1.02
CA ASP A 16 15.70 -4.97 0.32
C ASP A 16 14.86 -4.02 1.19
N MET A 17 13.66 -4.46 1.53
CA MET A 17 12.72 -3.76 2.41
C MET A 17 12.68 -4.35 3.82
N GLY A 18 13.55 -5.32 4.11
CA GLY A 18 13.74 -5.88 5.44
C GLY A 18 12.51 -6.57 6.02
N LYS A 19 12.39 -6.48 7.35
CA LYS A 19 11.37 -7.21 8.13
C LYS A 19 9.96 -6.66 7.89
N ASP A 20 9.83 -5.37 7.64
CA ASP A 20 8.54 -4.69 7.45
C ASP A 20 7.79 -5.26 6.25
N PHE A 21 8.48 -5.44 5.13
CA PHE A 21 7.91 -6.10 3.96
C PHE A 21 7.47 -7.54 4.24
N LYS A 22 8.27 -8.32 4.98
CA LYS A 22 7.91 -9.70 5.33
C LYS A 22 6.65 -9.76 6.20
N ILE A 23 6.51 -8.83 7.16
CA ILE A 23 5.33 -8.73 8.02
C ILE A 23 4.10 -8.38 7.17
N ILE A 24 4.19 -7.34 6.33
CA ILE A 24 3.07 -6.97 5.46
C ILE A 24 2.70 -8.11 4.53
N LEU A 25 3.67 -8.70 3.84
CA LEU A 25 3.42 -9.82 2.92
C LEU A 25 2.70 -10.97 3.62
N SER A 26 3.11 -11.33 4.84
CA SER A 26 2.42 -12.36 5.64
C SER A 26 0.97 -11.98 5.95
N ARG A 27 0.69 -10.72 6.32
CA ARG A 27 -0.68 -10.24 6.55
C ARG A 27 -1.54 -10.29 5.30
N VAL A 28 -0.97 -9.86 4.17
CA VAL A 28 -1.64 -9.89 2.88
C VAL A 28 -1.96 -11.31 2.45
N LEU A 29 -1.01 -12.24 2.56
CA LEU A 29 -1.24 -13.64 2.17
C LEU A 29 -2.31 -14.34 3.03
N ASN A 30 -2.52 -13.86 4.25
CA ASN A 30 -3.59 -14.31 5.14
C ASN A 30 -4.94 -13.61 4.87
N GLY A 31 -5.06 -12.81 3.80
CA GLY A 31 -6.30 -12.15 3.41
C GLY A 31 -6.63 -10.88 4.19
N SER A 32 -5.72 -10.37 5.03
CA SER A 32 -5.95 -9.12 5.77
C SER A 32 -5.80 -7.90 4.88
N ASN A 33 -6.63 -6.88 5.09
CA ASN A 33 -6.34 -5.55 4.57
C ASN A 33 -5.05 -5.01 5.20
N VAL A 34 -4.31 -4.19 4.45
CA VAL A 34 -3.09 -3.56 4.96
C VAL A 34 -3.03 -2.09 4.56
N TYR A 35 -2.72 -1.23 5.53
CA TYR A 35 -2.62 0.22 5.35
C TYR A 35 -1.20 0.67 5.65
N ILE A 36 -0.48 1.10 4.60
CA ILE A 36 0.92 1.54 4.66
C ILE A 36 0.93 3.06 4.75
N VAL A 37 1.31 3.60 5.90
CA VAL A 37 1.20 5.04 6.21
C VAL A 37 2.58 5.66 6.35
N GLY A 38 2.79 6.89 5.91
CA GLY A 38 4.04 7.59 6.13
C GLY A 38 4.22 8.83 5.24
N PRO A 39 5.25 9.65 5.50
CA PRO A 39 5.47 10.89 4.75
C PRO A 39 5.90 10.62 3.29
N PRO A 40 5.86 11.65 2.42
CA PRO A 40 6.47 11.57 1.10
C PRO A 40 7.93 11.11 1.17
N GLY A 41 8.32 10.20 0.27
CA GLY A 41 9.67 9.65 0.22
C GLY A 41 10.00 8.56 1.26
N SER A 42 9.03 8.09 2.07
CA SER A 42 9.25 6.96 3.01
C SER A 42 9.30 5.59 2.34
N GLY A 43 9.03 5.50 1.04
CA GLY A 43 9.08 4.25 0.27
C GLY A 43 7.76 3.49 0.16
N LYS A 44 6.62 4.09 0.57
CA LYS A 44 5.29 3.45 0.50
C LYS A 44 4.96 2.90 -0.89
N THR A 45 5.10 3.72 -1.93
CA THR A 45 4.82 3.33 -3.31
C THR A 45 5.72 2.18 -3.77
N ALA A 46 7.01 2.22 -3.43
CA ALA A 46 7.90 1.09 -3.71
C ALA A 46 7.45 -0.18 -2.98
N MET A 47 7.02 -0.05 -1.72
CA MET A 47 6.55 -1.20 -0.93
C MET A 47 5.26 -1.78 -1.49
N LEU A 48 4.30 -0.93 -1.84
CA LEU A 48 3.03 -1.29 -2.46
C LEU A 48 3.26 -2.00 -3.80
N ARG A 49 4.12 -1.44 -4.66
CA ARG A 49 4.47 -2.06 -5.94
C ARG A 49 5.19 -3.40 -5.76
N LYS A 50 6.12 -3.49 -4.81
CA LYS A 50 6.85 -4.73 -4.53
C LYS A 50 5.89 -5.83 -4.05
N LEU A 51 4.90 -5.48 -3.23
CA LEU A 51 3.83 -6.41 -2.86
C LEU A 51 3.05 -6.87 -4.08
N GLY A 52 2.66 -5.96 -4.99
CA GLY A 52 2.02 -6.32 -6.25
C GLY A 52 2.81 -7.30 -7.09
N LEU A 53 4.12 -7.06 -7.24
CA LEU A 53 5.01 -7.97 -7.97
C LEU A 53 5.06 -9.37 -7.32
N TYR A 54 5.18 -9.44 -6.00
CA TYR A 54 5.23 -10.72 -5.28
C TYR A 54 3.90 -11.48 -5.35
N LEU A 55 2.79 -10.78 -5.22
CA LEU A 55 1.44 -11.36 -5.32
C LEU A 55 1.15 -11.85 -6.74
N SER A 56 1.51 -11.07 -7.76
CA SER A 56 1.41 -11.46 -9.17
C SER A 56 2.20 -12.75 -9.44
N ARG A 57 3.47 -12.80 -9.01
CA ARG A 57 4.31 -14.01 -9.14
C ARG A 57 3.79 -15.21 -8.36
N ALA A 58 3.06 -14.98 -7.27
CA ALA A 58 2.36 -16.02 -6.53
C ALA A 58 1.03 -16.45 -7.18
N GLY A 59 0.71 -15.95 -8.39
CA GLY A 59 -0.50 -16.28 -9.12
C GLY A 59 -1.76 -15.61 -8.58
N LYS A 60 -1.63 -14.56 -7.75
CA LYS A 60 -2.76 -13.78 -7.28
C LYS A 60 -3.13 -12.71 -8.31
N ASP A 61 -4.43 -12.57 -8.55
CA ASP A 61 -4.95 -11.50 -9.39
C ASP A 61 -5.04 -10.21 -8.57
N VAL A 62 -4.29 -9.19 -9.01
CA VAL A 62 -4.08 -7.93 -8.28
C VAL A 62 -4.29 -6.76 -9.23
N ALA A 63 -5.18 -5.84 -8.84
CA ALA A 63 -5.38 -4.58 -9.52
C ALA A 63 -4.58 -3.49 -8.80
N TYR A 64 -3.59 -2.89 -9.47
CA TYR A 64 -2.88 -1.72 -8.96
C TYR A 64 -3.51 -0.45 -9.49
N VAL A 65 -3.93 0.44 -8.58
CA VAL A 65 -4.62 1.68 -8.89
C VAL A 65 -3.85 2.85 -8.33
N LYS A 66 -3.33 3.69 -9.22
CA LYS A 66 -2.84 5.03 -8.89
C LYS A 66 -3.99 6.02 -9.00
N LEU A 67 -4.51 6.48 -7.86
CA LEU A 67 -5.73 7.29 -7.79
C LEU A 67 -5.60 8.64 -8.51
N GLU A 68 -4.39 9.19 -8.58
CA GLU A 68 -4.07 10.40 -9.34
C GLU A 68 -4.37 10.27 -10.86
N TRP A 69 -4.46 9.04 -11.40
CA TRP A 69 -4.76 8.81 -12.82
C TRP A 69 -6.24 8.54 -13.10
N VAL A 70 -7.01 8.19 -12.06
CA VAL A 70 -8.43 7.86 -12.20
C VAL A 70 -9.19 9.14 -12.54
N LYS A 71 -9.90 9.13 -13.67
CA LYS A 71 -10.77 10.26 -14.05
C LYS A 71 -12.08 10.20 -13.29
N TYR A 72 -12.74 11.35 -13.16
CA TYR A 72 -14.00 11.45 -12.42
C TYR A 72 -15.08 10.58 -13.04
N GLY A 73 -15.77 9.82 -12.19
CA GLY A 73 -16.80 8.88 -12.60
C GLY A 73 -16.27 7.54 -13.11
N TRP A 74 -14.95 7.36 -13.24
CA TRP A 74 -14.41 6.07 -13.67
C TRP A 74 -14.66 4.97 -12.64
N ASP A 75 -15.02 3.80 -13.15
CA ASP A 75 -15.07 2.55 -12.41
C ASP A 75 -13.72 1.78 -12.53
N LEU A 76 -13.58 0.64 -11.85
CA LEU A 76 -12.31 -0.10 -11.89
C LEU A 76 -12.04 -0.68 -13.29
N GLY A 77 -13.07 -1.12 -14.00
CA GLY A 77 -12.96 -1.70 -15.34
C GLY A 77 -12.48 -0.67 -16.36
N GLU A 78 -13.02 0.54 -16.32
CA GLU A 78 -12.60 1.67 -17.15
C GLU A 78 -11.13 2.03 -16.87
N TYR A 79 -10.75 2.11 -15.60
CA TYR A 79 -9.36 2.38 -15.21
C TYR A 79 -8.38 1.35 -15.79
N ILE A 80 -8.69 0.06 -15.62
CA ILE A 80 -7.87 -1.05 -16.13
C ILE A 80 -7.83 -1.04 -17.67
N LYS A 81 -8.95 -0.76 -18.34
CA LYS A 81 -8.99 -0.67 -19.81
C LYS A 81 -8.02 0.40 -20.34
N HIS A 82 -7.88 1.52 -19.64
CA HIS A 82 -7.02 2.62 -20.05
C HIS A 82 -5.56 2.47 -19.62
N TYR A 83 -5.29 1.88 -18.46
CA TYR A 83 -3.96 1.85 -17.85
C TYR A 83 -3.37 0.46 -17.59
N GLY A 84 -4.09 -0.63 -17.87
CA GLY A 84 -3.68 -2.01 -17.56
C GLY A 84 -2.31 -2.39 -18.11
N VAL A 85 -1.99 -2.00 -19.35
CA VAL A 85 -0.65 -2.23 -19.95
C VAL A 85 0.45 -1.56 -19.13
N LYS A 86 0.23 -0.31 -18.73
CA LYS A 86 1.18 0.46 -17.92
C LYS A 86 1.28 -0.12 -16.50
N ILE A 87 0.17 -0.58 -15.94
CA ILE A 87 0.11 -1.24 -14.63
C ILE A 87 0.93 -2.53 -14.61
N LYS A 88 0.88 -3.31 -15.70
CA LYS A 88 1.70 -4.50 -15.87
C LYS A 88 3.19 -4.21 -15.77
N GLU A 89 3.63 -3.03 -16.23
CA GLU A 89 5.03 -2.58 -16.07
C GLU A 89 5.36 -2.20 -14.61
N PHE A 90 4.38 -1.78 -13.82
CA PHE A 90 4.59 -1.41 -12.42
C PHE A 90 4.61 -2.58 -11.45
N VAL A 91 3.75 -3.59 -11.66
CA VAL A 91 3.53 -4.70 -10.72
C VAL A 91 3.56 -6.10 -11.36
N GLY A 92 3.84 -6.21 -12.65
CA GLY A 92 3.97 -7.50 -13.34
C GLY A 92 2.65 -8.21 -13.67
N ASN A 93 1.50 -7.58 -13.45
CA ASN A 93 0.17 -8.05 -13.84
C ASN A 93 -0.63 -6.84 -14.32
N ASP A 94 -1.45 -6.98 -15.36
CA ASP A 94 -2.34 -5.91 -15.83
C ASP A 94 -3.53 -5.70 -14.88
N GLY A 95 -3.87 -6.71 -14.09
CA GLY A 95 -4.96 -6.69 -13.12
C GLY A 95 -6.32 -6.76 -13.83
N GLY A 96 -7.17 -7.68 -13.40
CA GLY A 96 -8.54 -7.78 -13.91
C GLY A 96 -9.51 -6.83 -13.21
N MET A 97 -10.61 -6.48 -13.88
CA MET A 97 -11.79 -5.88 -13.22
C MET A 97 -12.28 -6.75 -12.04
N HIS A 98 -11.99 -8.06 -12.08
CA HIS A 98 -12.35 -9.05 -11.06
C HIS A 98 -11.23 -9.40 -10.09
N SER A 99 -10.12 -8.65 -10.06
CA SER A 99 -9.03 -8.91 -9.11
C SER A 99 -9.54 -8.92 -7.68
N ALA A 100 -9.20 -9.98 -6.93
CA ALA A 100 -9.60 -10.14 -5.54
C ALA A 100 -8.84 -9.19 -4.60
N ILE A 101 -7.68 -8.72 -5.02
CA ILE A 101 -6.80 -7.82 -4.28
C ILE A 101 -6.67 -6.51 -5.03
N VAL A 102 -6.84 -5.38 -4.33
CA VAL A 102 -6.64 -4.04 -4.89
C VAL A 102 -5.52 -3.34 -4.12
N LEU A 103 -4.51 -2.92 -4.87
CA LEU A 103 -3.42 -2.06 -4.38
C LEU A 103 -3.78 -0.61 -4.71
N LEU A 104 -3.92 0.24 -3.69
CA LEU A 104 -4.25 1.65 -3.86
C LEU A 104 -3.06 2.53 -3.51
N ASP A 105 -2.59 3.32 -4.46
CA ASP A 105 -1.59 4.37 -4.22
C ASP A 105 -2.32 5.70 -3.97
N ASP A 106 -1.86 6.44 -2.94
CA ASP A 106 -2.49 7.67 -2.41
C ASP A 106 -3.97 7.49 -2.00
N GLY A 107 -4.22 6.46 -1.17
CA GLY A 107 -5.55 6.04 -0.74
C GLY A 107 -6.41 7.13 -0.09
N GLU A 108 -5.80 8.16 0.49
CA GLU A 108 -6.50 9.29 1.10
C GLU A 108 -7.38 10.09 0.13
N LEU A 109 -7.10 9.97 -1.18
CA LEU A 109 -7.89 10.63 -2.21
C LEU A 109 -9.33 10.09 -2.27
N LEU A 110 -9.56 8.85 -1.83
CA LEU A 110 -10.89 8.23 -1.88
C LEU A 110 -11.88 8.84 -0.88
N TRP A 111 -11.43 9.32 0.28
CA TRP A 111 -12.31 10.07 1.19
C TRP A 111 -12.28 11.57 0.91
N SER A 112 -11.12 12.11 0.50
CA SER A 112 -10.99 13.54 0.15
C SER A 112 -11.89 13.93 -1.03
N TYR A 113 -12.12 13.01 -1.97
CA TYR A 113 -12.93 13.21 -3.17
C TYR A 113 -13.94 12.07 -3.38
N SER A 114 -14.64 11.67 -2.31
CA SER A 114 -15.55 10.52 -2.31
C SER A 114 -16.64 10.52 -3.39
N SER A 115 -17.14 11.70 -3.79
CA SER A 115 -18.11 11.82 -4.88
C SER A 115 -17.50 11.51 -6.24
N ALA A 116 -16.27 11.94 -6.48
CA ALA A 116 -15.55 11.77 -7.74
C ALA A 116 -15.16 10.29 -7.98
N TYR A 117 -14.84 9.58 -6.89
CA TYR A 117 -14.41 8.17 -6.92
C TYR A 117 -15.52 7.19 -6.54
N ARG A 118 -16.79 7.61 -6.50
CA ARG A 118 -17.91 6.76 -6.04
C ARG A 118 -17.99 5.42 -6.78
N ASN A 119 -17.81 5.42 -8.10
CA ASN A 119 -17.90 4.21 -8.92
C ASN A 119 -16.74 3.25 -8.61
N LEU A 120 -15.52 3.76 -8.55
CA LEU A 120 -14.36 3.00 -8.10
C LEU A 120 -14.56 2.42 -6.68
N ILE A 121 -15.00 3.24 -5.71
CA ILE A 121 -15.26 2.80 -4.32
C ILE A 121 -16.27 1.65 -4.29
N ARG A 122 -17.35 1.75 -5.08
CA ARG A 122 -18.36 0.69 -5.20
C ARG A 122 -17.72 -0.61 -5.69
N ASP A 123 -16.84 -0.55 -6.68
CA ASP A 123 -16.26 -1.73 -7.30
C ASP A 123 -15.22 -2.42 -6.42
N ILE A 124 -14.45 -1.66 -5.64
CA ILE A 124 -13.40 -2.21 -4.76
C ILE A 124 -13.94 -2.66 -3.40
N ARG A 125 -15.16 -2.26 -3.03
CA ARG A 125 -15.78 -2.63 -1.76
C ARG A 125 -15.90 -4.16 -1.64
N GLY A 126 -15.53 -4.68 -0.47
CA GLY A 126 -15.58 -6.12 -0.18
C GLY A 126 -14.41 -6.92 -0.76
N ARG A 127 -13.47 -6.27 -1.44
CA ARG A 127 -12.20 -6.87 -1.86
C ARG A 127 -11.14 -6.68 -0.79
N GLN A 128 -10.06 -7.45 -0.88
CA GLN A 128 -8.90 -7.21 -0.04
C GLN A 128 -8.19 -5.93 -0.49
N ILE A 129 -8.02 -4.98 0.42
CA ILE A 129 -7.43 -3.68 0.15
C ILE A 129 -6.04 -3.59 0.79
N ILE A 130 -5.06 -3.22 -0.03
CA ILE A 130 -3.72 -2.87 0.41
C ILE A 130 -3.47 -1.46 -0.09
N ALA A 131 -3.36 -0.49 0.81
CA ALA A 131 -3.37 0.92 0.43
C ALA A 131 -2.20 1.69 1.06
N ALA A 132 -1.61 2.58 0.28
CA ALA A 132 -0.59 3.52 0.72
C ALA A 132 -1.22 4.88 1.02
N PHE A 133 -0.86 5.49 2.15
CA PHE A 133 -1.42 6.75 2.63
C PHE A 133 -0.34 7.75 3.04
N ARG A 134 -0.52 9.02 2.67
CA ARG A 134 0.30 10.12 3.23
C ARG A 134 -0.25 10.58 4.57
N GLU A 135 -1.56 10.78 4.62
CA GLU A 135 -2.35 11.09 5.80
C GLU A 135 -3.34 9.95 6.04
N PHE A 136 -3.50 9.53 7.29
CA PHE A 136 -4.31 8.35 7.61
C PHE A 136 -5.31 8.65 8.71
N ASP A 137 -6.57 8.43 8.38
CA ASP A 137 -7.70 8.40 9.31
C ASP A 137 -8.17 6.94 9.41
N ALA A 138 -7.96 6.33 10.58
CA ALA A 138 -8.27 4.93 10.83
C ALA A 138 -9.78 4.66 10.78
N ASP A 139 -10.61 5.58 11.27
CA ASP A 139 -12.06 5.40 11.30
C ASP A 139 -12.62 5.47 9.88
N THR A 140 -12.14 6.44 9.09
CA THR A 140 -12.53 6.57 7.68
C THR A 140 -12.05 5.39 6.84
N ALA A 141 -10.81 4.91 7.05
CA ALA A 141 -10.29 3.73 6.37
C ALA A 141 -11.10 2.47 6.71
N THR A 142 -11.47 2.31 7.99
CA THR A 142 -12.28 1.18 8.46
C THR A 142 -13.69 1.22 7.85
N LEU A 143 -14.30 2.40 7.78
CA LEU A 143 -15.62 2.58 7.16
C LEU A 143 -15.61 2.24 5.66
N LEU A 144 -14.53 2.60 4.94
CA LEU A 144 -14.43 2.40 3.50
C LEU A 144 -13.99 0.98 3.11
N PHE A 145 -13.04 0.41 3.84
CA PHE A 145 -12.32 -0.80 3.44
C PHE A 145 -12.45 -1.95 4.45
N GLY A 146 -12.97 -1.69 5.65
CA GLY A 146 -13.02 -2.66 6.76
C GLY A 146 -11.76 -2.62 7.63
N ASP A 147 -11.68 -3.52 8.61
CA ASP A 147 -10.52 -3.61 9.49
C ASP A 147 -9.25 -4.00 8.72
N GLY A 148 -8.10 -3.50 9.15
CA GLY A 148 -6.82 -3.77 8.50
C GLY A 148 -5.61 -3.61 9.41
N PHE A 149 -4.50 -4.22 8.99
CA PHE A 149 -3.22 -4.06 9.65
C PHE A 149 -2.55 -2.75 9.20
N ILE A 150 -2.27 -1.86 10.14
CA ILE A 150 -1.65 -0.56 9.87
C ILE A 150 -0.14 -0.66 10.08
N MET A 151 0.65 -0.21 9.11
CA MET A 151 2.11 -0.09 9.20
C MET A 151 2.55 1.34 8.92
N TYR A 152 3.24 1.95 9.88
CA TYR A 152 3.84 3.27 9.71
C TYR A 152 5.29 3.14 9.24
N LEU A 153 5.58 3.68 8.06
CA LEU A 153 6.92 3.82 7.51
C LEU A 153 7.49 5.19 7.87
N GLN A 154 8.55 5.20 8.67
CA GLN A 154 9.31 6.42 8.91
C GLN A 154 10.35 6.63 7.80
N ARG A 155 10.70 7.89 7.54
CA ARG A 155 11.85 8.20 6.69
C ARG A 155 13.09 7.66 7.40
N LYS A 156 13.84 6.75 6.76
CA LYS A 156 15.19 6.39 7.24
C LYS A 156 16.08 7.61 7.14
N THR A 157 16.10 8.44 8.17
CA THR A 157 17.17 9.42 8.39
C THR A 157 18.44 8.60 8.61
N ALA A 158 19.49 8.86 7.82
CA ALA A 158 20.79 8.24 8.08
C ALA A 158 21.18 8.50 9.55
N THR A 159 21.51 7.41 10.24
CA THR A 159 21.85 7.34 11.67
C THR A 159 22.99 8.30 12.07
N LYS A 160 22.77 9.06 13.15
CA LYS A 160 23.85 9.46 14.09
C LYS A 160 23.52 8.86 15.48
N PRO A 161 24.54 8.42 16.27
CA PRO A 161 24.38 7.28 17.16
C PRO A 161 23.95 7.61 18.61
N LEU A 162 23.31 6.60 19.21
CA LEU A 162 23.21 6.17 20.62
C LEU A 162 23.18 7.21 21.75
N VAL A 163 22.04 7.27 22.44
CA VAL A 163 21.98 7.54 23.88
C VAL A 163 21.30 6.36 24.60
N LYS A 164 21.93 5.92 25.69
CA LYS A 164 21.68 4.69 26.45
C LYS A 164 20.53 4.83 27.50
N THR A 165 19.64 3.82 27.55
CA THR A 165 18.88 3.27 28.73
C THR A 165 17.85 4.16 29.49
N PRO A 166 16.92 3.60 30.33
CA PRO A 166 16.68 2.20 30.71
C PRO A 166 15.21 1.68 30.66
N LEU A 167 15.11 0.36 30.85
CA LEU A 167 13.97 -0.52 31.10
C LEU A 167 12.79 0.06 31.92
N GLY A 168 11.57 -0.16 31.45
CA GLY A 168 10.32 0.01 32.22
C GLY A 168 9.15 -0.70 31.54
N LEU A 169 8.54 -1.67 32.22
CA LEU A 169 7.39 -2.47 31.78
C LEU A 169 6.12 -1.64 31.54
N GLY A 170 5.35 -2.01 30.49
CA GLY A 170 3.98 -1.54 30.29
C GLY A 170 3.38 -1.98 28.96
N PHE A 171 3.14 -3.27 28.75
CA PHE A 171 2.43 -3.78 27.56
C PHE A 171 0.94 -4.01 27.84
N ILE A 172 0.09 -3.01 27.60
CA ILE A 172 -1.35 -3.19 27.33
C ILE A 172 -1.77 -2.13 26.29
N GLY A 173 -2.26 -2.59 25.12
CA GLY A 173 -2.72 -1.76 23.99
C GLY A 173 -1.66 -1.55 22.89
N LYS A 174 -1.48 -2.55 22.01
CA LYS A 174 -0.37 -2.55 21.05
C LYS A 174 -0.59 -1.59 19.86
N THR A 175 -0.02 -0.40 19.95
CA THR A 175 0.68 0.26 18.83
C THR A 175 2.13 -0.22 18.85
N ALA A 176 2.62 -0.78 17.74
CA ALA A 176 4.03 -1.14 17.64
C ALA A 176 4.83 0.07 17.16
N GLU A 177 5.35 0.85 18.09
CA GLU A 177 6.47 1.76 17.80
C GLU A 177 7.78 0.97 17.88
N VAL A 178 8.49 0.88 16.76
CA VAL A 178 9.84 0.28 16.72
C VAL A 178 10.82 1.42 16.51
N VAL A 179 11.55 1.76 17.57
CA VAL A 179 12.73 2.62 17.50
C VAL A 179 13.96 1.71 17.38
N VAL A 180 14.75 1.89 16.31
CA VAL A 180 15.99 1.13 16.09
C VAL A 180 17.18 1.97 16.55
N ILE A 181 18.00 1.38 17.43
CA ILE A 181 19.32 1.88 17.84
C ILE A 181 20.39 1.29 16.93
#